data_AF-A0A948V934-F1
#
_entry.id   AF-A0A948V934-F1
#
_cell.length_a   1.000
_cell.length_b   1.000
_cell.length_c   1.000
_cell.angle_alpha   90.00
_cell.angle_beta   90.00
_cell.angle_gamma   90.00
#
_symmetry.space_group_name_H-M   'P 1'
#
loop_
_entity.id
_entity.type
_entity.pdbx_description
1 polymer ?
#
loop_
_entity_poly.entity_id
_entity_poly.type
_entity_poly.pdbx_seq_one_letter_code
_entity_poly.pdbx_strand_id
1 'polypeptide(L)'
;MRPGGLDRLLEIGLLLAAVVGRLPALGSWWTLDDWGQLARAAGIGPAAEGLPARWLSQHAWWSLAWPLAGLDPDPQTLARILLHGAGAVLVARIGRRTGLPRVSWFLAGLVFVATPLAFTPLYWASGIQELLGAFFALLAVDRWLAGGRANLGLALGAALLSMLAKENGLGLPLLFIALLWFGTVGIQDRPFAWAMTMFMLLFAVSEGALVMAHFATGETDPYALGGGAVILSNLGSFGWWLLTPGPVFASRLSWLMGAAGAAFFLLWGLWAWAMARGGRLLPAGTFLAALLVLGPALPLRTQIHPYLAYLAAAPLGLALGCLVPSRLKPGRAVPAGMLVLAVAWSFFGMRIRLANRNELGFPADPVVRATSLSWQTTRTVRQWTGGEAGTGPAPAASLVFLQVPVQGRAVEDAARFGPRWVKESEIHRACGGSVGPLLSGPPGLDVAWRNSLEGAPPDALVLTETATGFNVWGRTPNAVLYAALTDLALGHFERARRHLLLAARLHPDTVNFTFDEGQMIVPLDLAVENLPRFVDWSVQQLDNGASRFEVGGLQDLIFDLVSVASGRPVRELRQGSRIMIPGSGGELRQASPDTSPGKER
;
A
#
# COMPACT_ATOMS: atom_id res chain seq x y z
N MET A 1 10.08 -26.28 -41.70
CA MET A 1 9.96 -25.01 -40.93
C MET A 1 11.27 -24.26 -41.04
N ARG A 2 11.25 -22.95 -41.35
CA ARG A 2 12.47 -22.13 -41.35
C ARG A 2 13.14 -22.22 -39.96
N PRO A 3 14.47 -22.35 -39.87
CA PRO A 3 15.18 -22.29 -38.59
C PRO A 3 14.79 -20.97 -37.89
N GLY A 4 14.10 -21.08 -36.76
CA GLY A 4 13.53 -19.95 -36.00
C GLY A 4 12.02 -19.99 -35.76
N GLY A 5 11.25 -20.80 -36.49
CA GLY A 5 9.79 -20.88 -36.29
C GLY A 5 9.39 -21.36 -34.89
N LEU A 6 10.01 -22.45 -34.41
CA LEU A 6 9.75 -22.99 -33.07
C LEU A 6 10.16 -22.02 -31.96
N ASP A 7 11.28 -21.32 -32.12
CA ASP A 7 11.77 -20.42 -31.08
C ASP A 7 10.80 -19.24 -30.89
N ARG A 8 10.22 -18.72 -31.97
CA ARG A 8 9.14 -17.70 -31.89
C ARG A 8 7.89 -18.25 -31.20
N LEU A 9 7.49 -19.49 -31.48
CA LEU A 9 6.34 -20.11 -30.81
C LEU A 9 6.58 -20.24 -29.29
N LEU A 10 7.80 -20.58 -28.87
CA LEU A 10 8.16 -20.63 -27.45
C LEU A 10 8.15 -19.24 -26.81
N GLU A 11 8.67 -18.21 -27.49
CA GLU A 11 8.59 -16.82 -27.02
C GLU A 11 7.12 -16.35 -26.86
N ILE A 12 6.25 -16.67 -27.83
CA ILE A 12 4.80 -16.40 -27.73
C ILE A 12 4.20 -17.18 -26.55
N GLY A 13 4.59 -18.44 -26.38
CA GLY A 13 4.17 -19.27 -25.25
C GLY A 13 4.50 -18.62 -23.91
N LEU A 14 5.71 -18.10 -23.72
CA LEU A 14 6.10 -17.38 -22.50
C LEU A 14 5.21 -16.17 -22.22
N LEU A 15 4.95 -15.34 -23.24
CA LEU A 15 4.07 -14.18 -23.11
C LEU A 15 2.65 -14.61 -22.73
N LEU A 16 2.08 -15.59 -23.41
CA LEU A 16 0.75 -16.12 -23.10
C LEU A 16 0.70 -16.73 -21.70
N ALA A 17 1.74 -17.43 -21.28
CA ALA A 17 1.79 -18.00 -19.94
C ALA A 17 1.84 -16.93 -18.84
N ALA A 18 2.57 -15.83 -19.07
CA ALA A 18 2.54 -14.68 -18.17
C ALA A 18 1.15 -14.04 -18.14
N VAL A 19 0.50 -13.85 -19.29
CA VAL A 19 -0.84 -13.26 -19.36
C VAL A 19 -1.86 -14.13 -18.63
N VAL A 20 -1.99 -15.40 -19.02
CA VAL A 20 -2.96 -16.33 -18.45
C VAL A 20 -2.66 -16.61 -16.98
N GLY A 21 -1.39 -16.85 -16.64
CA GLY A 21 -0.96 -17.13 -15.27
C GLY A 21 -1.16 -15.96 -14.30
N ARG A 22 -1.33 -14.73 -14.80
CA ARG A 22 -1.48 -13.52 -13.98
C ARG A 22 -2.84 -12.84 -14.13
N LEU A 23 -3.81 -13.47 -14.79
CA LEU A 23 -5.19 -13.00 -14.85
C LEU A 23 -5.81 -12.68 -13.47
N PRO A 24 -5.49 -13.40 -12.37
CA PRO A 24 -6.02 -13.05 -11.05
C PRO A 24 -5.58 -11.67 -10.54
N ALA A 25 -4.64 -10.99 -11.20
CA ALA A 25 -4.28 -9.60 -10.90
C ALA A 25 -5.36 -8.60 -11.34
N LEU A 26 -6.17 -8.95 -12.34
CA LEU A 26 -7.27 -8.11 -12.82
C LEU A 26 -8.26 -7.82 -11.68
N GLY A 27 -8.83 -6.62 -11.67
CA GLY A 27 -9.62 -6.13 -10.55
C GLY A 27 -8.81 -5.64 -9.35
N SER A 28 -7.47 -5.59 -9.44
CA SER A 28 -6.68 -4.82 -8.45
C SER A 28 -7.10 -3.35 -8.49
N TRP A 29 -7.29 -2.74 -7.32
CA TRP A 29 -7.64 -1.33 -7.17
C TRP A 29 -6.44 -0.49 -6.69
N TRP A 30 -6.58 0.82 -6.79
CA TRP A 30 -5.60 1.82 -6.34
C TRP A 30 -5.32 1.72 -4.85
N THR A 31 -4.06 1.84 -4.44
CA THR A 31 -3.69 1.89 -3.03
C THR A 31 -2.33 2.55 -2.78
N LEU A 32 -2.10 3.01 -1.56
CA LEU A 32 -0.82 3.58 -1.11
C LEU A 32 -0.36 4.71 -2.06
N ASP A 33 0.87 4.62 -2.59
CA ASP A 33 1.48 5.63 -3.45
C ASP A 33 0.68 5.89 -4.74
N ASP A 34 -0.20 4.97 -5.15
CA ASP A 34 -1.03 5.12 -6.37
C ASP A 34 -1.83 6.42 -6.32
N TRP A 35 -2.38 6.76 -5.15
CA TRP A 35 -3.19 7.96 -4.99
C TRP A 35 -2.38 9.24 -5.18
N GLY A 36 -1.15 9.29 -4.66
CA GLY A 36 -0.27 10.42 -4.89
C GLY A 36 0.09 10.60 -6.37
N GLN A 37 0.31 9.49 -7.08
CA GLN A 37 0.60 9.50 -8.52
C GLN A 37 -0.61 9.97 -9.34
N LEU A 38 -1.80 9.44 -9.04
CA LEU A 38 -3.05 9.82 -9.68
C LEU A 38 -3.41 11.28 -9.41
N ALA A 39 -3.25 11.76 -8.18
CA ALA A 39 -3.52 13.16 -7.83
C ALA A 39 -2.67 14.12 -8.65
N ARG A 40 -1.37 13.82 -8.80
CA ARG A 40 -0.47 14.62 -9.64
C ARG A 40 -0.90 14.60 -11.09
N ALA A 41 -1.19 13.43 -11.65
CA ALA A 41 -1.63 13.30 -13.04
C ALA A 41 -2.99 13.97 -13.31
N ALA A 42 -3.86 14.01 -12.29
CA ALA A 42 -5.15 14.70 -12.32
C ALA A 42 -5.05 16.22 -12.06
N GLY A 43 -3.86 16.74 -11.75
CA GLY A 43 -3.65 18.17 -11.49
C GLY A 43 -4.21 18.68 -10.15
N ILE A 44 -4.56 17.78 -9.22
CA ILE A 44 -5.05 18.14 -7.88
C ILE A 44 -3.99 17.96 -6.78
N GLY A 45 -2.95 17.17 -7.07
CA GLY A 45 -1.82 16.96 -6.17
C GLY A 45 -0.72 18.02 -6.39
N PRO A 46 0.18 18.20 -5.41
CA PRO A 46 1.32 19.10 -5.58
C PRO A 46 2.18 18.66 -6.76
N ALA A 47 2.61 19.61 -7.59
CA ALA A 47 3.63 19.35 -8.59
C ALA A 47 4.92 18.87 -7.90
N ALA A 48 5.69 18.00 -8.56
CA ALA A 48 7.01 17.67 -8.05
C ALA A 48 7.89 18.92 -8.07
N GLU A 49 8.60 19.16 -6.97
CA GLU A 49 9.58 20.22 -6.89
C GLU A 49 10.87 19.77 -7.60
N GLY A 50 11.38 20.59 -8.52
CA GLY A 50 12.62 20.30 -9.23
C GLY A 50 12.54 19.13 -10.21
N LEU A 51 13.68 18.47 -10.44
CA LEU A 51 13.78 17.27 -11.28
C LEU A 51 13.44 16.04 -10.42
N PRO A 52 12.34 15.31 -10.68
CA PRO A 52 11.96 14.21 -9.82
C PRO A 52 12.82 12.97 -10.06
N ALA A 53 13.17 12.27 -8.98
CA ALA A 53 13.70 10.91 -9.08
C ALA A 53 12.68 9.98 -9.73
N ARG A 54 13.15 8.93 -10.42
CA ARG A 54 12.28 7.96 -11.12
C ARG A 54 11.27 8.61 -12.08
N TRP A 55 11.70 9.64 -12.79
CA TRP A 55 10.83 10.45 -13.66
C TRP A 55 9.96 9.62 -14.60
N LEU A 56 10.49 8.52 -15.18
CA LEU A 56 9.74 7.69 -16.12
C LEU A 56 8.54 7.01 -15.46
N SER A 57 8.73 6.39 -14.31
CA SER A 57 7.71 5.57 -13.65
C SER A 57 6.79 6.36 -12.72
N GLN A 58 7.26 7.48 -12.16
CA GLN A 58 6.48 8.33 -11.26
C GLN A 58 5.84 9.54 -11.94
N HIS A 59 6.28 9.93 -13.14
CA HIS A 59 5.70 11.09 -13.82
C HIS A 59 5.22 10.74 -15.21
N ALA A 60 6.14 10.40 -16.12
CA ALA A 60 5.80 10.20 -17.53
C ALA A 60 4.73 9.12 -17.73
N TRP A 61 4.83 7.99 -17.01
CA TRP A 61 3.84 6.92 -17.05
C TRP A 61 2.44 7.40 -16.65
N TRP A 62 2.32 8.08 -15.51
CA TRP A 62 1.02 8.47 -14.96
C TRP A 62 0.39 9.63 -15.74
N SER A 63 1.19 10.59 -16.20
CA SER A 63 0.71 11.67 -17.07
C SER A 63 0.20 11.15 -18.42
N LEU A 64 0.80 10.08 -18.95
CA LEU A 64 0.33 9.44 -20.17
C LEU A 64 -0.92 8.60 -19.92
N ALA A 65 -0.97 7.85 -18.82
CA ALA A 65 -2.00 6.86 -18.60
C ALA A 65 -3.29 7.43 -18.00
N TRP A 66 -3.21 8.50 -17.21
CA TRP A 66 -4.37 9.18 -16.65
C TRP A 66 -5.40 9.64 -17.71
N PRO A 67 -5.04 10.35 -18.79
CA PRO A 67 -6.02 10.74 -19.81
C PRO A 67 -6.59 9.55 -20.60
N LEU A 68 -5.93 8.38 -20.58
CA LEU A 68 -6.37 7.19 -21.32
C LEU A 68 -7.32 6.31 -20.50
N ALA A 69 -7.09 6.17 -19.19
CA ALA A 69 -7.82 5.23 -18.34
C ALA A 69 -8.52 5.89 -17.13
N GLY A 70 -8.13 7.11 -16.76
CA GLY A 70 -8.64 7.78 -15.56
C GLY A 70 -8.49 6.90 -14.31
N LEU A 71 -9.61 6.63 -13.65
CA LEU A 71 -9.70 5.77 -12.46
C LEU A 71 -9.99 4.30 -12.77
N ASP A 72 -10.06 3.88 -14.03
CA ASP A 72 -10.15 2.46 -14.39
C ASP A 72 -8.77 1.79 -14.20
N PRO A 73 -8.61 0.86 -13.24
CA PRO A 73 -7.33 0.21 -12.99
C PRO A 73 -7.02 -0.93 -13.96
N ASP A 74 -7.99 -1.45 -14.72
CA ASP A 74 -7.79 -2.64 -15.53
C ASP A 74 -6.80 -2.42 -16.69
N PRO A 75 -6.83 -1.30 -17.44
CA PRO A 75 -5.82 -1.00 -18.45
C PRO A 75 -4.39 -0.98 -17.89
N GLN A 76 -4.20 -0.39 -16.70
CA GLN A 76 -2.91 -0.38 -16.01
C GLN A 76 -2.47 -1.79 -15.61
N THR A 77 -3.40 -2.60 -15.14
CA THR A 77 -3.15 -4.00 -14.76
C THR A 77 -2.72 -4.82 -15.98
N LEU A 78 -3.41 -4.68 -17.11
CA LEU A 78 -3.04 -5.34 -18.35
C LEU A 78 -1.64 -4.92 -18.82
N ALA A 79 -1.32 -3.63 -18.77
CA ALA A 79 0.00 -3.13 -19.14
C ALA A 79 1.12 -3.75 -18.27
N ARG A 80 0.90 -3.84 -16.96
CA ARG A 80 1.82 -4.50 -16.02
C ARG A 80 2.03 -5.98 -16.34
N ILE A 81 0.95 -6.71 -16.64
CA ILE A 81 1.01 -8.13 -17.04
C ILE A 81 1.80 -8.29 -18.35
N LEU A 82 1.56 -7.44 -19.34
CA LEU A 82 2.27 -7.47 -20.62
C LEU A 82 3.77 -7.16 -20.45
N LEU A 83 4.13 -6.20 -19.60
CA LEU A 83 5.53 -5.90 -19.27
C LEU A 83 6.24 -7.08 -18.61
N HIS A 84 5.57 -7.76 -17.67
CA HIS A 84 6.10 -8.99 -17.06
C HIS A 84 6.34 -10.09 -18.10
N GLY A 85 5.37 -10.34 -18.98
CA GLY A 85 5.50 -11.30 -20.07
C GLY A 85 6.61 -10.95 -21.05
N ALA A 86 6.73 -9.67 -21.43
CA ALA A 86 7.81 -9.18 -22.28
C ALA A 86 9.18 -9.34 -21.60
N GLY A 87 9.27 -9.11 -20.29
CA GLY A 87 10.44 -9.42 -19.47
C GLY A 87 10.84 -10.89 -19.55
N ALA A 88 9.89 -11.82 -19.41
CA ALA A 88 10.15 -13.26 -19.54
C ALA A 88 10.71 -13.63 -20.93
N VAL A 89 10.16 -13.03 -21.99
CA VAL A 89 10.70 -13.21 -23.36
C VAL A 89 12.13 -12.70 -23.46
N LEU A 90 12.45 -11.55 -22.84
CA LEU A 90 13.82 -11.03 -22.82
C LEU A 90 14.78 -11.93 -22.04
N VAL A 91 14.38 -12.49 -20.90
CA VAL A 91 15.20 -13.48 -20.16
C VAL A 91 15.53 -14.68 -21.05
N ALA A 92 14.54 -15.22 -21.75
CA ALA A 92 14.73 -16.31 -22.71
C ALA A 92 15.68 -15.92 -23.86
N ARG A 93 15.54 -14.71 -24.42
CA ARG A 93 16.42 -14.23 -25.49
C ARG A 93 17.85 -14.02 -25.03
N ILE A 94 18.05 -13.46 -23.82
CA ILE A 94 19.37 -13.33 -23.19
C ILE A 94 20.00 -14.72 -23.06
N GLY A 95 19.27 -15.71 -22.54
CA GLY A 95 19.75 -17.10 -22.44
C GLY A 95 20.15 -17.68 -23.79
N ARG A 96 19.36 -17.44 -24.84
CA ARG A 96 19.69 -17.88 -26.20
C ARG A 96 20.96 -17.20 -26.71
N ARG A 97 21.12 -15.90 -26.50
CA ARG A 97 22.31 -15.13 -26.93
C ARG A 97 23.58 -15.52 -26.19
N THR A 98 23.46 -15.97 -24.94
CA THR A 98 24.58 -16.50 -24.17
C THR A 98 24.87 -17.98 -24.45
N GLY A 99 24.20 -18.57 -25.44
CA GLY A 99 24.48 -19.91 -25.94
C GLY A 99 23.78 -21.04 -25.18
N LEU A 100 22.78 -20.73 -24.34
CA LEU A 100 22.00 -21.78 -23.68
C LEU A 100 21.25 -22.63 -24.72
N PRO A 101 21.15 -23.96 -24.52
CA PRO A 101 20.29 -24.83 -25.32
C PRO A 101 18.82 -24.39 -25.26
N ARG A 102 18.02 -24.84 -26.26
CA ARG A 102 16.62 -24.42 -26.41
C ARG A 102 15.79 -24.52 -25.14
N VAL A 103 15.91 -25.66 -24.46
CA VAL A 103 15.14 -25.97 -23.25
C VAL A 103 15.62 -25.14 -22.08
N SER A 104 16.92 -24.93 -21.97
CA SER A 104 17.56 -24.14 -20.91
C SER A 104 17.10 -22.68 -20.93
N TRP A 105 17.11 -22.02 -22.10
CA TRP A 105 16.65 -20.63 -22.16
C TRP A 105 15.13 -20.50 -22.02
N PHE A 106 14.37 -21.48 -22.49
CA PHE A 106 12.93 -21.51 -22.31
C PHE A 106 12.57 -21.69 -20.83
N LEU A 107 13.25 -22.60 -20.12
CA LEU A 107 13.14 -22.76 -18.68
C LEU A 107 13.46 -21.46 -17.94
N ALA A 108 14.54 -20.76 -18.32
CA ALA A 108 14.90 -19.49 -17.70
C ALA A 108 13.76 -18.46 -17.78
N GLY A 109 13.11 -18.35 -18.95
CA GLY A 109 11.91 -17.53 -19.14
C GLY A 109 10.74 -18.01 -18.27
N LEU A 110 10.48 -19.32 -18.20
CA LEU A 110 9.39 -19.87 -17.39
C LEU A 110 9.59 -19.68 -15.88
N VAL A 111 10.82 -19.75 -15.37
CA VAL A 111 11.14 -19.43 -13.97
C VAL A 111 10.76 -17.97 -13.68
N PHE A 112 11.06 -17.06 -14.61
CA PHE A 112 10.65 -15.66 -14.47
C PHE A 112 9.13 -15.50 -14.54
N VAL A 113 8.43 -16.19 -15.45
CA VAL A 113 6.95 -16.21 -15.50
C VAL A 113 6.35 -16.70 -14.17
N ALA A 114 6.92 -17.76 -13.60
CA ALA A 114 6.41 -18.45 -12.43
C ALA A 114 6.78 -17.79 -11.09
N THR A 115 7.67 -16.79 -11.09
CA THR A 115 8.21 -16.25 -9.83
C THR A 115 7.12 -15.63 -8.95
N PRO A 116 6.99 -16.03 -7.66
CA PRO A 116 6.04 -15.39 -6.73
C PRO A 116 6.41 -13.92 -6.42
N LEU A 117 7.65 -13.51 -6.69
CA LEU A 117 8.13 -12.13 -6.51
C LEU A 117 7.42 -11.12 -7.43
N ALA A 118 6.81 -11.60 -8.52
CA ALA A 118 6.05 -10.77 -9.45
C ALA A 118 4.68 -10.32 -8.89
N PHE A 119 4.21 -10.93 -7.78
CA PHE A 119 2.87 -10.65 -7.24
C PHE A 119 2.65 -9.16 -6.94
N THR A 120 3.49 -8.55 -6.10
CA THR A 120 3.28 -7.17 -5.68
C THR A 120 3.40 -6.20 -6.85
N PRO A 121 4.42 -6.28 -7.74
CA PRO A 121 4.50 -5.41 -8.91
C PRO A 121 3.30 -5.51 -9.86
N LEU A 122 2.67 -6.69 -9.94
CA LEU A 122 1.50 -6.93 -10.79
C LEU A 122 0.18 -6.52 -10.13
N TYR A 123 0.09 -6.57 -8.80
CA TYR A 123 -1.15 -6.26 -8.07
C TYR A 123 -1.22 -4.79 -7.63
N TRP A 124 -0.08 -4.15 -7.32
CA TRP A 124 0.00 -2.74 -6.93
C TRP A 124 0.36 -1.83 -8.12
N ALA A 125 -0.42 -0.79 -8.42
CA ALA A 125 -0.26 -0.05 -9.68
C ALA A 125 1.09 0.68 -9.77
N SER A 126 1.54 1.29 -8.67
CA SER A 126 2.88 1.87 -8.54
C SER A 126 4.01 0.84 -8.61
N GLY A 127 3.68 -0.46 -8.55
CA GLY A 127 4.55 -1.57 -8.93
C GLY A 127 5.05 -1.52 -10.38
N ILE A 128 4.45 -0.67 -11.23
CA ILE A 128 4.92 -0.36 -12.58
C ILE A 128 6.40 0.04 -12.63
N GLN A 129 6.91 0.72 -11.59
CA GLN A 129 8.33 1.11 -11.51
C GLN A 129 9.26 -0.10 -11.56
N GLU A 130 8.91 -1.20 -10.89
CA GLU A 130 9.70 -2.43 -10.87
C GLU A 130 9.65 -3.13 -12.24
N LEU A 131 8.49 -3.08 -12.90
CA LEU A 131 8.26 -3.74 -14.18
C LEU A 131 8.93 -2.99 -15.34
N LEU A 132 8.84 -1.65 -15.37
CA LEU A 132 9.55 -0.82 -16.35
C LEU A 132 11.06 -0.91 -16.14
N GLY A 133 11.53 -0.76 -14.89
CA GLY A 133 12.94 -0.93 -14.55
C GLY A 133 13.47 -2.29 -15.00
N ALA A 134 12.77 -3.37 -14.66
CA ALA A 134 13.14 -4.72 -15.08
C ALA A 134 13.11 -4.92 -16.61
N PHE A 135 12.03 -4.49 -17.29
CA PHE A 135 11.89 -4.62 -18.72
C PHE A 135 13.03 -3.93 -19.47
N PHE A 136 13.32 -2.67 -19.11
CA PHE A 136 14.36 -1.89 -19.75
C PHE A 136 15.77 -2.38 -19.40
N ALA A 137 16.02 -2.84 -18.16
CA ALA A 137 17.29 -3.48 -17.81
C ALA A 137 17.54 -4.75 -18.63
N LEU A 138 16.54 -5.62 -18.77
CA LEU A 138 16.64 -6.84 -19.57
C LEU A 138 16.78 -6.52 -21.07
N LEU A 139 16.08 -5.50 -21.57
CA LEU A 139 16.24 -5.05 -22.94
C LEU A 139 17.65 -4.51 -23.19
N ALA A 140 18.21 -3.75 -22.24
CA ALA A 140 19.57 -3.24 -22.32
C ALA A 140 20.58 -4.40 -22.44
N VAL A 141 20.46 -5.42 -21.59
CA VAL A 141 21.32 -6.62 -21.64
C VAL A 141 21.13 -7.38 -22.96
N ASP A 142 19.90 -7.62 -23.42
CA ASP A 142 19.66 -8.33 -24.68
C ASP A 142 20.27 -7.59 -25.88
N ARG A 143 20.11 -6.27 -25.95
CA ARG A 143 20.68 -5.43 -27.01
C ARG A 143 22.20 -5.36 -26.91
N TRP A 144 22.75 -5.26 -25.71
CA TRP A 144 24.19 -5.31 -25.48
C TRP A 144 24.80 -6.60 -26.04
N LEU A 145 24.20 -7.75 -25.72
CA LEU A 145 24.61 -9.06 -26.21
C LEU A 145 24.41 -9.26 -27.71
N ALA A 146 23.49 -8.50 -28.34
CA ALA A 146 23.30 -8.53 -29.78
C ALA A 146 24.50 -7.93 -30.56
N GLY A 147 25.27 -7.04 -29.92
CA GLY A 147 26.45 -6.43 -30.51
C GLY A 147 26.16 -5.44 -31.66
N GLY A 148 27.20 -4.78 -32.13
CA GLY A 148 27.11 -3.74 -33.17
C GLY A 148 26.63 -2.38 -32.64
N ARG A 149 27.00 -1.30 -33.34
CA ARG A 149 26.78 0.09 -32.88
C ARG A 149 25.31 0.43 -32.60
N ALA A 150 24.40 0.05 -33.50
CA ALA A 150 22.98 0.35 -33.33
C ALA A 150 22.39 -0.32 -32.08
N ASN A 151 22.71 -1.59 -31.83
CA ASN A 151 22.23 -2.26 -30.63
C ASN A 151 22.90 -1.73 -29.36
N LEU A 152 24.17 -1.32 -29.40
CA LEU A 152 24.81 -0.64 -28.27
C LEU A 152 24.13 0.69 -27.94
N GLY A 153 23.73 1.47 -28.95
CA GLY A 153 22.92 2.69 -28.75
C GLY A 153 21.54 2.40 -28.15
N LEU A 154 20.86 1.35 -28.62
CA LEU A 154 19.60 0.90 -28.01
C LEU A 154 19.78 0.38 -26.58
N ALA A 155 20.90 -0.29 -26.30
CA ALA A 155 21.24 -0.75 -24.96
C ALA A 155 21.46 0.43 -24.01
N LEU A 156 22.12 1.49 -24.47
CA LEU A 156 22.25 2.75 -23.74
C LEU A 156 20.87 3.35 -23.44
N GLY A 157 20.05 3.58 -24.46
CA GLY A 157 18.71 4.16 -24.26
C GLY A 157 17.87 3.36 -23.27
N ALA A 158 17.88 2.03 -23.39
CA ALA A 158 17.18 1.15 -22.44
C ALA A 158 17.78 1.22 -21.03
N ALA A 159 19.11 1.25 -20.87
CA ALA A 159 19.73 1.36 -19.54
C ALA A 159 19.34 2.68 -18.83
N LEU A 160 19.33 3.80 -19.56
CA LEU A 160 18.89 5.09 -19.00
C LEU A 160 17.41 5.05 -18.59
N LEU A 161 16.53 4.51 -19.44
CA LEU A 161 15.10 4.34 -19.12
C LEU A 161 14.89 3.41 -17.91
N SER A 162 15.73 2.39 -17.74
CA SER A 162 15.70 1.53 -16.56
C SER A 162 16.00 2.32 -15.29
N MET A 163 17.06 3.13 -15.30
CA MET A 163 17.46 3.95 -14.14
C MET A 163 16.41 5.02 -13.83
N LEU A 164 15.86 5.67 -14.85
CA LEU A 164 14.75 6.62 -14.74
C LEU A 164 13.44 5.98 -14.29
N ALA A 165 13.31 4.65 -14.33
CA ALA A 165 12.16 3.94 -13.78
C ALA A 165 12.41 3.49 -12.34
N LYS A 166 13.60 2.96 -12.03
CA LYS A 166 13.95 2.39 -10.73
C LYS A 166 15.46 2.24 -10.51
N GLU A 167 15.88 2.27 -9.25
CA GLU A 167 17.27 2.17 -8.81
C GLU A 167 17.91 0.81 -9.12
N ASN A 168 17.13 -0.26 -9.31
CA ASN A 168 17.66 -1.59 -9.63
C ASN A 168 18.41 -1.62 -10.99
N GLY A 169 18.25 -0.58 -11.83
CA GLY A 169 19.02 -0.36 -13.05
C GLY A 169 20.41 0.26 -12.83
N LEU A 170 20.72 0.81 -11.65
CA LEU A 170 21.99 1.51 -11.37
C LEU A 170 23.22 0.60 -11.49
N GLY A 171 23.04 -0.72 -11.34
CA GLY A 171 24.11 -1.70 -11.48
C GLY A 171 24.50 -2.04 -12.93
N LEU A 172 23.71 -1.64 -13.94
CA LEU A 172 23.96 -1.95 -15.35
C LEU A 172 25.35 -1.53 -15.89
N PRO A 173 25.87 -0.31 -15.64
CA PRO A 173 27.21 0.07 -16.09
C PRO A 173 28.28 -0.87 -15.52
N LEU A 174 28.19 -1.26 -14.25
CA LEU A 174 29.14 -2.20 -13.64
C LEU A 174 29.07 -3.59 -14.27
N LEU A 175 27.87 -4.05 -14.62
CA LEU A 175 27.68 -5.30 -15.36
C LEU A 175 28.36 -5.21 -16.74
N PHE A 176 28.15 -4.13 -17.49
CA PHE A 176 28.75 -3.97 -18.82
C PHE A 176 30.27 -3.80 -18.78
N ILE A 177 30.82 -3.11 -17.77
CA ILE A 177 32.26 -3.08 -17.49
C ILE A 177 32.79 -4.51 -17.32
N ALA A 178 32.14 -5.33 -16.50
CA ALA A 178 32.55 -6.72 -16.31
C ALA A 178 32.48 -7.52 -17.61
N LEU A 179 31.40 -7.40 -18.40
CA LEU A 179 31.26 -8.09 -19.68
C LEU A 179 32.35 -7.68 -20.69
N LEU A 180 32.71 -6.40 -20.74
CA LEU A 180 33.80 -5.87 -21.57
C LEU A 180 35.17 -6.37 -21.10
N TRP A 181 35.40 -6.36 -19.80
CA TRP A 181 36.65 -6.77 -19.19
C TRP A 181 36.94 -8.24 -19.45
N PHE A 182 35.95 -9.10 -19.22
CA PHE A 182 36.09 -10.54 -19.43
C PHE A 182 35.95 -10.98 -20.91
N GLY A 183 35.70 -10.06 -21.84
CA GLY A 183 35.61 -10.38 -23.28
C GLY A 183 34.47 -11.34 -23.64
N THR A 184 33.40 -11.37 -22.83
CA THR A 184 32.28 -12.31 -22.96
C THR A 184 31.40 -12.09 -24.18
N VAL A 185 31.53 -10.94 -24.85
CA VAL A 185 30.73 -10.54 -26.00
C VAL A 185 31.66 -10.16 -27.14
N GLY A 186 31.40 -10.67 -28.35
CA GLY A 186 32.12 -10.33 -29.58
C GLY A 186 31.84 -8.92 -30.08
N ILE A 187 32.07 -7.91 -29.24
CA ILE A 187 31.89 -6.50 -29.56
C ILE A 187 33.03 -6.06 -30.47
N GLN A 188 32.71 -5.77 -31.73
CA GLN A 188 33.69 -5.32 -32.73
C GLN A 188 34.27 -3.93 -32.39
N ASP A 189 33.44 -3.01 -31.89
CA ASP A 189 33.83 -1.63 -31.54
C ASP A 189 33.91 -1.45 -30.03
N ARG A 190 34.98 -1.99 -29.42
CA ARG A 190 35.22 -1.90 -27.97
C ARG A 190 35.37 -0.46 -27.48
N PRO A 191 36.07 0.46 -28.18
CA PRO A 191 36.15 1.86 -27.76
C PRO A 191 34.77 2.51 -27.63
N PHE A 192 33.88 2.30 -28.60
CA PHE A 192 32.52 2.81 -28.52
C PHE A 192 31.74 2.22 -27.34
N ALA A 193 31.85 0.91 -27.12
CA ALA A 193 31.19 0.24 -25.99
C ALA A 193 31.68 0.76 -24.62
N TRP A 194 32.99 1.00 -24.48
CA TRP A 194 33.56 1.64 -23.28
C TRP A 194 33.00 3.05 -23.08
N ALA A 195 32.96 3.88 -24.13
CA ALA A 195 32.41 5.24 -24.06
C ALA A 195 30.95 5.24 -23.60
N MET A 196 30.10 4.36 -24.16
CA MET A 196 28.71 4.22 -23.74
C MET A 196 28.60 3.78 -22.27
N THR A 197 29.46 2.86 -21.83
CA THR A 197 29.46 2.36 -20.45
C THR A 197 29.87 3.42 -19.45
N MET A 198 30.87 4.25 -19.79
CA MET A 198 31.28 5.39 -18.93
C MET A 198 30.19 6.45 -18.84
N PHE A 199 29.49 6.71 -19.94
CA PHE A 199 28.33 7.60 -19.93
C PHE A 199 27.19 7.05 -19.05
N MET A 200 26.87 5.74 -19.15
CA MET A 200 25.91 5.09 -18.25
C MET A 200 26.34 5.18 -16.78
N LEU A 201 27.64 5.05 -16.48
CA LEU A 201 28.15 5.16 -15.12
C LEU A 201 27.95 6.57 -14.56
N LEU A 202 28.27 7.60 -15.34
CA LEU A 202 28.00 8.98 -14.96
C LEU A 202 26.51 9.19 -14.68
N PHE A 203 25.64 8.72 -15.57
CA PHE A 203 24.19 8.82 -15.39
C PHE A 203 23.69 8.06 -14.15
N ALA A 204 24.20 6.86 -13.89
CA ALA A 204 23.85 6.09 -12.71
C ALA A 204 24.26 6.81 -11.41
N VAL A 205 25.43 7.44 -11.39
CA VAL A 205 25.85 8.26 -10.24
C VAL A 205 24.94 9.48 -10.07
N SER A 206 24.57 10.16 -11.17
CA SER A 206 23.64 11.29 -11.12
C SER A 206 22.25 10.91 -10.63
N GLU A 207 21.66 9.82 -11.14
CA GLU A 207 20.35 9.34 -10.68
C GLU A 207 20.42 8.84 -9.23
N GLY A 208 21.50 8.15 -8.85
CA GLY A 208 21.72 7.74 -7.46
C GLY A 208 21.78 8.94 -6.51
N ALA A 209 22.46 10.02 -6.90
CA ALA A 209 22.47 11.26 -6.13
C ALA A 209 21.08 11.92 -6.07
N LEU A 210 20.32 11.89 -7.16
CA LEU A 210 18.96 12.44 -7.21
C LEU A 210 18.00 11.68 -6.29
N VAL A 211 18.06 10.35 -6.29
CA VAL A 211 17.31 9.46 -5.39
C VAL A 211 17.62 9.78 -3.94
N MET A 212 18.89 9.92 -3.58
CA MET A 212 19.31 10.28 -2.22
C MET A 212 18.86 11.68 -1.79
N ALA A 213 18.72 12.61 -2.74
CA ALA A 213 18.23 13.96 -2.46
C ALA A 213 16.69 14.02 -2.32
N HIS A 214 15.97 13.17 -3.04
CA HIS A 214 14.50 13.16 -3.07
C HIS A 214 13.87 12.34 -1.94
N PHE A 215 14.48 11.22 -1.58
CA PHE A 215 13.92 10.33 -0.57
C PHE A 215 14.56 10.58 0.78
N ALA A 216 13.70 10.77 1.79
CA ALA A 216 14.17 10.97 3.16
C ALA A 216 14.91 9.72 3.67
N THR A 217 16.11 9.93 4.21
CA THR A 217 17.00 8.86 4.70
C THR A 217 17.28 8.97 6.20
N GLY A 218 16.44 9.69 6.94
CA GLY A 218 16.48 9.74 8.40
C GLY A 218 16.26 8.36 9.01
N GLU A 219 16.59 8.20 10.29
CA GLU A 219 16.64 6.89 10.95
C GLU A 219 15.32 6.10 10.88
N THR A 220 14.19 6.82 10.88
CA THR A 220 12.84 6.24 10.83
C THR A 220 12.22 6.27 9.44
N ASP A 221 12.92 6.83 8.44
CA ASP A 221 12.36 7.01 7.11
C ASP A 221 12.42 5.71 6.28
N PRO A 222 11.60 5.58 5.23
CA PRO A 222 11.58 4.38 4.39
C PRO A 222 12.93 4.06 3.72
N TYR A 223 13.75 5.08 3.42
CA TYR A 223 15.06 4.91 2.80
C TYR A 223 16.22 5.03 3.81
N ALA A 224 15.95 4.80 5.09
CA ALA A 224 16.99 4.72 6.11
C ALA A 224 18.05 3.67 5.72
N LEU A 225 19.32 4.07 5.74
CA LEU A 225 20.44 3.19 5.43
C LEU A 225 20.99 2.52 6.70
N GLY A 226 21.38 1.26 6.57
CA GLY A 226 22.02 0.45 7.60
C GLY A 226 23.49 0.15 7.30
N GLY A 227 24.20 -0.35 8.31
CA GLY A 227 25.59 -0.79 8.18
C GLY A 227 25.77 -2.18 7.55
N GLY A 228 27.00 -2.70 7.58
CA GLY A 228 27.35 -3.99 6.95
C GLY A 228 26.55 -5.20 7.46
N ALA A 229 26.15 -5.22 8.73
CA ALA A 229 25.30 -6.28 9.28
C ALA A 229 23.90 -6.31 8.64
N VAL A 230 23.33 -5.13 8.34
CA VAL A 230 22.04 -5.01 7.64
C VAL A 230 22.19 -5.52 6.21
N ILE A 231 23.26 -5.16 5.51
CA ILE A 231 23.57 -5.67 4.15
C ILE A 231 23.60 -7.20 4.12
N LEU A 232 24.30 -7.84 5.07
CA LEU A 232 24.38 -9.30 5.15
C LEU A 232 23.02 -9.94 5.48
N SER A 233 22.28 -9.37 6.42
CA SER A 233 20.93 -9.82 6.77
C SER A 233 19.96 -9.72 5.58
N ASN A 234 20.04 -8.63 4.82
CA ASN A 234 19.21 -8.37 3.66
C ASN A 234 19.57 -9.30 2.50
N LEU A 235 20.86 -9.57 2.28
CA LEU A 235 21.30 -10.58 1.33
C LEU A 235 20.71 -11.96 1.67
N GLY A 236 20.73 -12.35 2.95
CA GLY A 236 20.06 -13.55 3.43
C GLY A 236 18.55 -13.54 3.16
N SER A 237 17.89 -12.41 3.42
CA SER A 237 16.46 -12.25 3.20
C SER A 237 16.06 -12.38 1.73
N PHE A 238 16.77 -11.69 0.83
CA PHE A 238 16.56 -11.80 -0.60
C PHE A 238 16.87 -13.20 -1.14
N GLY A 239 17.90 -13.87 -0.61
CA GLY A 239 18.25 -15.24 -0.98
C GLY A 239 17.13 -16.21 -0.63
N TRP A 240 16.52 -16.05 0.55
CA TRP A 240 15.38 -16.86 0.97
C TRP A 240 14.15 -16.63 0.07
N TRP A 241 13.82 -15.37 -0.24
CA TRP A 241 12.69 -15.06 -1.11
C TRP A 241 12.89 -15.52 -2.55
N LEU A 242 14.12 -15.51 -3.06
CA LEU A 242 14.47 -16.09 -4.36
C LEU A 242 14.33 -17.61 -4.39
N LEU A 243 14.65 -18.29 -3.28
CA LEU A 243 14.52 -19.74 -3.15
C LEU A 243 13.08 -20.20 -2.91
N THR A 244 12.27 -19.39 -2.22
CA THR A 244 10.96 -19.80 -1.74
C THR A 244 10.02 -20.01 -2.92
N PRO A 245 9.58 -21.26 -3.19
CA PRO A 245 8.68 -21.49 -4.30
C PRO A 245 7.29 -20.94 -3.98
N GLY A 246 6.90 -20.92 -2.69
CA GLY A 246 5.55 -20.71 -2.21
C GLY A 246 4.94 -19.34 -2.57
N PRO A 247 3.61 -19.27 -2.75
CA PRO A 247 2.93 -18.04 -3.13
C PRO A 247 2.89 -16.98 -2.02
N VAL A 248 3.04 -17.38 -0.77
CA VAL A 248 2.99 -16.51 0.41
C VAL A 248 4.39 -16.38 1.00
N PHE A 249 4.89 -15.15 1.03
CA PHE A 249 6.15 -14.85 1.71
C PHE A 249 5.89 -14.51 3.17
N ALA A 250 6.76 -15.00 4.05
CA ALA A 250 6.77 -14.55 5.43
C ALA A 250 7.18 -13.07 5.48
N SER A 251 6.39 -12.26 6.17
CA SER A 251 6.67 -10.83 6.40
C SER A 251 7.82 -10.62 7.38
N ARG A 252 8.06 -11.58 8.26
CA ARG A 252 9.19 -11.63 9.19
C ARG A 252 9.95 -12.93 8.95
N LEU A 253 11.21 -12.82 8.58
CA LEU A 253 12.08 -13.98 8.41
C LEU A 253 12.72 -14.35 9.75
N SER A 254 12.73 -15.64 10.06
CA SER A 254 13.55 -16.14 11.15
C SER A 254 15.03 -16.10 10.76
N TRP A 255 15.92 -16.12 11.75
CA TRP A 255 17.36 -16.18 11.50
C TRP A 255 17.76 -17.41 10.67
N LEU A 256 17.07 -18.55 10.83
CA LEU A 256 17.28 -19.77 10.04
C LEU A 256 16.95 -19.55 8.56
N MET A 257 15.84 -18.88 8.25
CA MET A 257 15.48 -18.53 6.88
C MET A 257 16.51 -17.60 6.26
N GLY A 258 16.93 -16.56 6.99
CA GLY A 258 17.99 -15.66 6.55
C GLY A 258 19.33 -16.38 6.30
N ALA A 259 19.73 -17.29 7.19
CA ALA A 259 20.94 -18.10 7.04
C ALA A 259 20.87 -19.03 5.83
N ALA A 260 19.72 -19.68 5.57
CA ALA A 260 19.52 -20.50 4.39
C ALA A 260 19.62 -19.66 3.09
N GLY A 261 19.06 -18.45 3.08
CA GLY A 261 19.20 -17.54 1.95
C GLY A 261 20.63 -17.03 1.74
N ALA A 262 21.39 -16.80 2.81
CA ALA A 262 22.81 -16.45 2.71
C ALA A 262 23.64 -17.64 2.17
N ALA A 263 23.37 -18.85 2.68
CA ALA A 263 24.00 -20.08 2.19
C ALA A 263 23.71 -20.31 0.69
N PHE A 264 22.51 -19.97 0.22
CA PHE A 264 22.18 -20.00 -1.19
C PHE A 264 23.09 -19.12 -2.05
N PHE A 265 23.29 -17.86 -1.67
CA PHE A 265 24.21 -16.98 -2.41
C PHE A 265 25.66 -17.47 -2.33
N LEU A 266 26.09 -18.01 -1.20
CA LEU A 266 27.42 -18.61 -1.07
C LEU A 266 27.60 -19.79 -2.04
N LEU A 267 26.64 -20.72 -2.07
CA LEU A 267 26.67 -21.89 -2.96
C LEU A 267 26.60 -21.47 -4.43
N TRP A 268 25.76 -20.49 -4.78
CA TRP A 268 25.71 -19.93 -6.13
C TRP A 268 27.06 -19.31 -6.50
N GLY A 269 27.67 -18.50 -5.62
CA GLY A 269 28.98 -17.90 -5.83
C GLY A 269 30.09 -18.94 -6.04
N LEU A 270 30.14 -19.97 -5.19
CA LEU A 270 31.12 -21.08 -5.30
C LEU A 270 30.95 -21.86 -6.60
N TRP A 271 29.71 -22.22 -6.96
CA TRP A 271 29.41 -22.87 -8.23
C TRP A 271 29.79 -21.99 -9.41
N ALA A 272 29.41 -20.71 -9.39
CA ALA A 272 29.71 -19.75 -10.44
C ALA A 272 31.23 -19.57 -10.65
N TRP A 273 31.99 -19.51 -9.56
CA TRP A 273 33.45 -19.45 -9.59
C TRP A 273 34.07 -20.72 -10.18
N ALA A 274 33.62 -21.90 -9.73
CA ALA A 274 34.10 -23.19 -10.26
C ALA A 274 33.85 -23.30 -11.77
N MET A 275 32.66 -22.90 -12.23
CA MET A 275 32.30 -22.89 -13.65
C MET A 275 33.13 -21.89 -14.46
N ALA A 276 33.41 -20.71 -13.90
CA ALA A 276 34.25 -19.70 -14.54
C ALA A 276 35.70 -20.21 -14.73
N ARG A 277 36.26 -20.94 -13.76
CA ARG A 277 37.58 -21.59 -13.91
C ARG A 277 37.59 -22.65 -15.01
N GLY A 278 36.46 -23.28 -15.29
CA GLY A 278 36.25 -24.18 -16.42
C GLY A 278 35.92 -23.48 -17.74
N GLY A 279 36.07 -22.15 -17.83
CA GLY A 279 35.80 -21.37 -19.05
C GLY A 279 34.34 -21.03 -19.31
N ARG A 280 33.41 -21.40 -18.41
CA ARG A 280 31.97 -21.10 -18.53
C ARG A 280 31.63 -19.87 -17.71
N LEU A 281 31.64 -18.69 -18.34
CA LEU A 281 31.46 -17.40 -17.66
C LEU A 281 30.00 -17.03 -17.34
N LEU A 282 29.01 -17.67 -17.98
CA LEU A 282 27.59 -17.32 -17.79
C LEU A 282 27.12 -17.44 -16.32
N PRO A 283 27.41 -18.53 -15.57
CA PRO A 283 27.10 -18.60 -14.15
C PRO A 283 27.63 -17.42 -13.31
N ALA A 284 28.88 -17.02 -13.53
CA ALA A 284 29.48 -15.86 -12.87
C ALA A 284 28.80 -14.54 -13.27
N GLY A 285 28.47 -14.37 -14.54
CA GLY A 285 27.70 -13.22 -15.02
C GLY A 285 26.31 -13.13 -14.38
N THR A 286 25.60 -14.26 -14.24
CA THR A 286 24.28 -14.29 -13.58
C THR A 286 24.37 -13.98 -12.10
N PHE A 287 25.36 -14.51 -11.39
CA PHE A 287 25.59 -14.22 -9.98
C PHE A 287 25.90 -12.74 -9.75
N LEU A 288 26.83 -12.18 -10.54
CA LEU A 288 27.15 -10.75 -10.50
C LEU A 288 25.94 -9.88 -10.79
N ALA A 289 25.16 -10.21 -11.83
CA ALA A 289 23.94 -9.47 -12.15
C ALA A 289 22.92 -9.49 -11.01
N ALA A 290 22.74 -10.63 -10.33
CA ALA A 290 21.85 -10.72 -9.17
C ALA A 290 22.31 -9.80 -8.03
N LEU A 291 23.62 -9.78 -7.72
CA LEU A 291 24.16 -8.89 -6.69
C LEU A 291 24.03 -7.41 -7.06
N LEU A 292 24.30 -7.05 -8.32
CA LEU A 292 24.20 -5.66 -8.79
C LEU A 292 22.77 -5.14 -8.78
N VAL A 293 21.80 -5.97 -9.13
CA VAL A 293 20.37 -5.64 -9.07
C VAL A 293 19.90 -5.42 -7.63
N LEU A 294 20.38 -6.25 -6.69
CA LEU A 294 20.02 -6.14 -5.27
C LEU A 294 20.78 -5.02 -4.56
N GLY A 295 21.94 -4.62 -5.08
CA GLY A 295 22.86 -3.65 -4.46
C GLY A 295 22.18 -2.43 -3.83
N PRO A 296 21.33 -1.68 -4.56
CA PRO A 296 20.63 -0.52 -4.01
C PRO A 296 19.69 -0.82 -2.84
N ALA A 297 19.14 -2.04 -2.76
CA ALA A 297 18.21 -2.46 -1.72
C ALA A 297 18.91 -3.10 -0.50
N LEU A 298 20.13 -3.63 -0.67
CA LEU A 298 20.90 -4.25 0.41
C LEU A 298 21.12 -3.34 1.64
N PRO A 299 21.41 -2.03 1.52
CA PRO A 299 21.62 -1.19 2.70
C PRO A 299 20.32 -0.70 3.35
N LEU A 300 19.12 -0.96 2.81
CA LEU A 300 17.88 -0.43 3.37
C LEU A 300 17.55 -1.08 4.73
N ARG A 301 17.25 -0.27 5.74
CA ARG A 301 16.90 -0.73 7.10
C ARG A 301 15.41 -1.02 7.27
N THR A 302 14.55 -0.20 6.68
CA THR A 302 13.10 -0.18 6.96
C THR A 302 12.26 -0.71 5.80
N GLN A 303 12.61 -0.37 4.56
CA GLN A 303 11.84 -0.74 3.36
C GLN A 303 12.38 -1.99 2.66
N ILE A 304 12.35 -3.14 3.34
CA ILE A 304 12.75 -4.43 2.76
C ILE A 304 11.50 -5.25 2.45
N HIS A 305 11.27 -5.49 1.15
CA HIS A 305 10.12 -6.26 0.67
C HIS A 305 10.53 -7.30 -0.38
N PRO A 306 9.80 -8.44 -0.48
CA PRO A 306 10.12 -9.49 -1.44
C PRO A 306 10.23 -9.01 -2.89
N TYR A 307 9.36 -8.08 -3.30
CA TYR A 307 9.33 -7.62 -4.68
C TYR A 307 10.59 -6.87 -5.12
N LEU A 308 11.43 -6.38 -4.20
CA LEU A 308 12.71 -5.76 -4.55
C LEU A 308 13.69 -6.77 -5.19
N ALA A 309 13.50 -8.07 -4.94
CA ALA A 309 14.23 -9.15 -5.60
C ALA A 309 13.62 -9.58 -6.95
N TYR A 310 12.55 -8.95 -7.42
CA TYR A 310 11.86 -9.35 -8.64
C TYR A 310 12.78 -9.42 -9.87
N LEU A 311 13.58 -8.37 -10.12
CA LEU A 311 14.53 -8.37 -11.24
C LEU A 311 15.63 -9.42 -11.05
N ALA A 312 16.03 -9.74 -9.81
CA ALA A 312 17.02 -10.79 -9.52
C ALA A 312 16.50 -12.21 -9.84
N ALA A 313 15.19 -12.40 -10.04
CA ALA A 313 14.63 -13.66 -10.54
C ALA A 313 15.08 -13.97 -11.98
N ALA A 314 15.43 -12.95 -12.78
CA ALA A 314 15.92 -13.15 -14.14
C ALA A 314 17.30 -13.85 -14.20
N PRO A 315 18.36 -13.33 -13.51
CA PRO A 315 19.62 -14.05 -13.44
C PRO A 315 19.50 -15.41 -12.74
N LEU A 316 18.59 -15.58 -11.77
CA LEU A 316 18.29 -16.89 -11.19
C LEU A 316 17.75 -17.86 -12.24
N GLY A 317 16.78 -17.44 -13.06
CA GLY A 317 16.25 -18.26 -14.16
C GLY A 317 17.35 -18.68 -15.13
N LEU A 318 18.26 -17.78 -15.50
CA LEU A 318 19.41 -18.08 -16.35
C LEU A 318 20.40 -19.06 -15.69
N ALA A 319 20.67 -18.89 -14.39
CA ALA A 319 21.51 -19.80 -13.62
C ALA A 319 20.92 -21.21 -13.59
N LEU A 320 19.62 -21.35 -13.33
CA LEU A 320 18.91 -22.64 -13.39
C LEU A 320 18.92 -23.24 -14.81
N GLY A 321 18.79 -22.40 -15.84
CA GLY A 321 18.95 -22.82 -17.23
C GLY A 321 20.33 -23.45 -17.52
N CYS A 322 21.39 -22.98 -16.87
CA CYS A 322 22.74 -23.55 -16.99
C CYS A 322 22.88 -24.95 -16.39
N LEU A 323 22.01 -25.33 -15.45
CA LEU A 323 22.00 -26.64 -14.79
C LEU A 323 21.32 -27.70 -15.66
N VAL A 324 20.53 -27.31 -16.65
CA VAL A 324 19.89 -28.25 -17.58
C VAL A 324 20.95 -28.90 -18.47
N PRO A 325 21.07 -30.25 -18.49
CA PRO A 325 22.07 -30.93 -19.30
C PRO A 325 21.91 -30.64 -20.80
N SER A 326 22.99 -30.22 -21.45
CA SER A 326 23.00 -29.88 -22.89
C SER A 326 22.66 -31.06 -23.82
N ARG A 327 22.82 -32.29 -23.32
CA ARG A 327 22.51 -33.53 -24.06
C ARG A 327 21.01 -33.83 -24.12
N LEU A 328 20.18 -33.16 -23.33
CA LEU A 328 18.74 -33.35 -23.37
C LEU A 328 18.18 -32.81 -24.69
N LYS A 329 17.61 -33.71 -25.49
CA LYS A 329 16.84 -33.39 -26.69
C LYS A 329 15.36 -33.72 -26.44
N PRO A 330 14.67 -32.97 -25.57
CA PRO A 330 13.29 -33.31 -25.27
C PRO A 330 12.40 -33.12 -26.49
N GLY A 331 11.43 -34.01 -26.62
CA GLY A 331 10.34 -33.84 -27.57
C GLY A 331 9.47 -32.62 -27.25
N ARG A 332 8.57 -32.26 -28.17
CA ARG A 332 7.67 -31.09 -28.04
C ARG A 332 6.79 -31.13 -26.79
N ALA A 333 6.52 -32.31 -26.24
CA ALA A 333 5.71 -32.50 -25.04
C ALA A 333 6.33 -31.87 -23.78
N VAL A 334 7.66 -31.87 -23.64
CA VAL A 334 8.31 -31.36 -22.41
C VAL A 334 8.16 -29.84 -22.30
N PRO A 335 8.52 -29.01 -23.31
CA PRO A 335 8.26 -27.57 -23.23
C PRO A 335 6.78 -27.23 -23.00
N ALA A 336 5.85 -27.98 -23.62
CA ALA A 336 4.42 -27.79 -23.41
C ALA A 336 4.01 -28.09 -21.95
N GLY A 337 4.48 -29.20 -21.37
CA GLY A 337 4.23 -29.55 -19.98
C GLY A 337 4.81 -28.51 -19.01
N MET A 338 6.04 -28.03 -19.25
CA MET A 338 6.66 -26.96 -18.46
C MET A 338 5.86 -25.66 -18.53
N LEU A 339 5.33 -25.32 -19.70
CA LEU A 339 4.48 -24.15 -19.90
C LEU A 339 3.19 -24.25 -19.07
N VAL A 340 2.49 -25.39 -19.14
CA VAL A 340 1.27 -25.64 -18.37
C VAL A 340 1.55 -25.56 -16.86
N LEU A 341 2.65 -26.15 -16.39
CA LEU A 341 3.05 -26.07 -14.98
C LEU A 341 3.33 -24.64 -14.54
N ALA A 342 4.02 -23.84 -15.36
CA ALA A 342 4.28 -22.43 -15.04
C ALA A 342 2.99 -21.60 -14.99
N VAL A 343 2.05 -21.82 -15.93
CA VAL A 343 0.73 -21.17 -15.91
C VAL A 343 -0.05 -21.54 -14.66
N ALA A 344 -0.15 -22.84 -14.36
CA ALA A 344 -0.87 -23.33 -13.20
C ALA A 344 -0.26 -22.76 -11.90
N TRP A 345 1.07 -22.80 -11.77
CA TRP A 345 1.77 -22.27 -10.61
C TRP A 345 1.50 -20.77 -10.41
N SER A 346 1.66 -19.96 -11.46
CA SER A 346 1.40 -18.52 -11.40
C SER A 346 -0.05 -18.21 -11.04
N PHE A 347 -1.00 -18.90 -11.68
CA PHE A 347 -2.43 -18.63 -11.50
C PHE A 347 -2.90 -19.02 -10.10
N PHE A 348 -2.67 -20.28 -9.71
CA PHE A 348 -3.10 -20.78 -8.41
C PHE A 348 -2.31 -20.14 -7.28
N GLY A 349 -1.02 -19.88 -7.47
CA GLY A 349 -0.22 -19.16 -6.49
C GLY A 349 -0.77 -17.77 -6.19
N MET A 350 -1.13 -17.02 -7.24
CA MET A 350 -1.76 -15.70 -7.06
C MET A 350 -3.13 -15.81 -6.38
N ARG A 351 -3.98 -16.76 -6.78
CA ARG A 351 -5.28 -17.01 -6.14
C ARG A 351 -5.17 -17.38 -4.67
N ILE A 352 -4.22 -18.25 -4.30
CA ILE A 352 -3.96 -18.63 -2.91
C ILE A 352 -3.60 -17.39 -2.10
N ARG A 353 -2.72 -16.53 -2.61
CA ARG A 353 -2.32 -15.31 -1.90
C ARG A 353 -3.48 -14.32 -1.74
N LEU A 354 -4.31 -14.16 -2.79
CA LEU A 354 -5.50 -13.31 -2.75
C LEU A 354 -6.60 -13.85 -1.83
N ALA A 355 -6.69 -15.17 -1.67
CA ALA A 355 -7.67 -15.83 -0.79
C ALA A 355 -7.19 -15.94 0.66
N ASN A 356 -5.88 -15.81 0.91
CA ASN A 356 -5.32 -15.93 2.25
C ASN A 356 -5.90 -14.86 3.20
N ARG A 357 -6.30 -15.27 4.41
CA ARG A 357 -6.91 -14.40 5.42
C ARG A 357 -6.11 -14.42 6.72
N ASN A 358 -6.11 -13.30 7.44
CA ASN A 358 -5.60 -13.22 8.79
C ASN A 358 -6.66 -13.70 9.81
N GLU A 359 -6.32 -13.68 11.09
CA GLU A 359 -7.20 -14.09 12.20
C GLU A 359 -8.50 -13.28 12.28
N LEU A 360 -8.50 -12.07 11.73
CA LEU A 360 -9.66 -11.17 11.69
C LEU A 360 -10.50 -11.35 10.40
N GLY A 361 -10.17 -12.31 9.54
CA GLY A 361 -10.88 -12.56 8.29
C GLY A 361 -10.58 -11.57 7.16
N PHE A 362 -9.60 -10.66 7.33
CA PHE A 362 -9.13 -9.77 6.26
C PHE A 362 -8.06 -10.43 5.41
N PRO A 363 -7.81 -9.95 4.17
CA PRO A 363 -6.65 -10.39 3.40
C PRO A 363 -5.36 -10.33 4.22
N ALA A 364 -4.63 -11.45 4.27
CA ALA A 364 -3.40 -11.54 5.04
C ALA A 364 -2.28 -10.68 4.41
N ASP A 365 -2.23 -10.65 3.08
CA ASP A 365 -1.29 -9.80 2.35
C ASP A 365 -1.65 -8.32 2.53
N PRO A 366 -0.70 -7.46 2.99
CA PRO A 366 -0.99 -6.07 3.31
C PRO A 366 -1.39 -5.24 2.09
N VAL A 367 -0.85 -5.54 0.90
CA VAL A 367 -1.21 -4.83 -0.32
C VAL A 367 -2.62 -5.21 -0.74
N VAL A 368 -2.97 -6.50 -0.69
CA VAL A 368 -4.34 -6.96 -1.00
C VAL A 368 -5.35 -6.35 -0.05
N ARG A 369 -5.02 -6.27 1.25
CA ARG A 369 -5.88 -5.66 2.26
C ARG A 369 -6.06 -4.17 1.99
N ALA A 370 -4.98 -3.43 1.77
CA ALA A 370 -5.04 -2.00 1.46
C ALA A 370 -5.83 -1.73 0.17
N THR A 371 -5.61 -2.51 -0.89
CA THR A 371 -6.41 -2.46 -2.13
C THR A 371 -7.90 -2.69 -1.87
N SER A 372 -8.25 -3.71 -1.07
CA SER A 372 -9.64 -4.03 -0.73
C SER A 372 -10.32 -2.90 0.05
N LEU A 373 -9.64 -2.36 1.08
CA LEU A 373 -10.14 -1.26 1.88
C LEU A 373 -10.33 0.01 1.03
N SER A 374 -9.37 0.30 0.15
CA SER A 374 -9.44 1.45 -0.76
C SER A 374 -10.61 1.33 -1.74
N TRP A 375 -10.80 0.15 -2.33
CA TRP A 375 -11.94 -0.11 -3.22
C TRP A 375 -13.28 0.04 -2.51
N GLN A 376 -13.43 -0.56 -1.32
CA GLN A 376 -14.65 -0.43 -0.51
C GLN A 376 -14.93 1.03 -0.16
N THR A 377 -13.90 1.76 0.28
CA THR A 377 -14.02 3.17 0.65
C THR A 377 -14.47 4.02 -0.52
N THR A 378 -13.78 3.93 -1.66
CA THR A 378 -14.12 4.73 -2.85
C THR A 378 -15.48 4.38 -3.44
N ARG A 379 -15.91 3.11 -3.34
CA ARG A 379 -17.27 2.71 -3.69
C ARG A 379 -18.31 3.34 -2.75
N THR A 380 -18.08 3.32 -1.44
CA THR A 380 -18.94 3.99 -0.45
C THR A 380 -19.03 5.48 -0.75
N VAL A 381 -17.90 6.16 -1.01
CA VAL A 381 -17.89 7.58 -1.40
C VAL A 381 -18.78 7.80 -2.63
N ARG A 382 -18.59 7.04 -3.71
CA ARG A 382 -19.41 7.16 -4.93
C ARG A 382 -20.89 6.94 -4.67
N GLN A 383 -21.23 5.91 -3.90
CA GLN A 383 -22.62 5.58 -3.57
C GLN A 383 -23.33 6.74 -2.86
N TRP A 384 -22.64 7.40 -1.92
CA TRP A 384 -23.27 8.44 -1.10
C TRP A 384 -23.11 9.87 -1.63
N THR A 385 -22.15 10.12 -2.51
CA THR A 385 -21.90 11.46 -3.08
C THR A 385 -22.31 11.58 -4.55
N GLY A 386 -22.29 10.47 -5.29
CA GLY A 386 -22.43 10.45 -6.75
C GLY A 386 -23.86 10.52 -7.27
N GLY A 387 -24.87 10.48 -6.40
CA GLY A 387 -26.27 10.65 -6.77
C GLY A 387 -26.67 9.81 -7.98
N GLU A 388 -26.58 8.48 -7.91
CA GLU A 388 -27.22 7.63 -8.92
C GLU A 388 -28.69 8.09 -9.05
N ALA A 389 -29.01 8.60 -10.23
CA ALA A 389 -30.17 9.42 -10.49
C ALA A 389 -31.45 8.62 -10.22
N GLY A 390 -32.11 8.86 -9.08
CA GLY A 390 -33.48 8.39 -8.90
C GLY A 390 -34.01 8.33 -7.47
N THR A 391 -33.22 7.95 -6.47
CA THR A 391 -33.78 7.63 -5.13
C THR A 391 -32.90 8.03 -3.94
N GLY A 392 -31.75 8.65 -4.17
CA GLY A 392 -30.82 9.03 -3.10
C GLY A 392 -31.07 10.43 -2.54
N PRO A 393 -30.61 10.72 -1.31
CA PRO A 393 -30.54 12.09 -0.79
C PRO A 393 -29.71 12.98 -1.72
N ALA A 394 -29.99 14.29 -1.72
CA ALA A 394 -29.25 15.27 -2.53
C ALA A 394 -27.73 15.10 -2.36
N PRO A 395 -26.93 15.20 -3.45
CA PRO A 395 -25.49 14.97 -3.38
C PRO A 395 -24.84 15.89 -2.33
N ALA A 396 -23.98 15.33 -1.49
CA ALA A 396 -23.24 16.10 -0.49
C ALA A 396 -22.12 16.89 -1.17
N ALA A 397 -22.08 18.21 -0.95
CA ALA A 397 -20.96 19.05 -1.38
C ALA A 397 -19.69 18.82 -0.54
N SER A 398 -19.85 18.31 0.68
CA SER A 398 -18.77 18.02 1.62
C SER A 398 -18.89 16.63 2.24
N LEU A 399 -17.75 15.99 2.46
CA LEU A 399 -17.59 14.68 3.08
C LEU A 399 -16.59 14.75 4.24
N VAL A 400 -17.02 14.30 5.41
CA VAL A 400 -16.17 14.22 6.61
C VAL A 400 -15.97 12.76 7.00
N PHE A 401 -14.71 12.33 6.99
CA PHE A 401 -14.29 11.07 7.60
C PHE A 401 -13.93 11.31 9.07
N LEU A 402 -14.79 10.84 9.98
CA LEU A 402 -14.62 11.01 11.41
C LEU A 402 -13.85 9.83 12.02
N GLN A 403 -12.77 10.13 12.72
CA GLN A 403 -11.94 9.17 13.46
C GLN A 403 -12.09 9.39 14.96
N VAL A 404 -12.95 8.61 15.61
CA VAL A 404 -13.13 8.73 17.05
C VAL A 404 -11.92 8.16 17.78
N PRO A 405 -11.22 8.93 18.63
CA PRO A 405 -10.12 8.40 19.42
C PRO A 405 -10.70 7.53 20.53
N VAL A 406 -10.57 6.21 20.43
CA VAL A 406 -11.22 5.29 21.36
C VAL A 406 -10.47 5.23 22.70
N GLN A 407 -9.14 5.08 22.70
CA GLN A 407 -8.35 4.91 23.94
C GLN A 407 -6.88 5.36 23.81
N GLY A 408 -6.25 5.60 24.96
CA GLY A 408 -4.81 5.76 25.14
C GLY A 408 -4.23 6.98 24.41
N ARG A 409 -3.06 6.80 23.79
CA ARG A 409 -2.30 7.85 23.10
C ARG A 409 -3.12 8.59 22.03
N ALA A 410 -4.10 7.95 21.39
CA ALA A 410 -4.94 8.61 20.39
C ALA A 410 -5.81 9.72 21.01
N VAL A 411 -6.27 9.55 22.25
CA VAL A 411 -7.04 10.57 22.97
C VAL A 411 -6.15 11.74 23.36
N GLU A 412 -4.95 11.44 23.87
CA GLU A 412 -3.93 12.46 24.20
C GLU A 412 -3.51 13.26 22.97
N ASP A 413 -3.23 12.58 21.86
CA ASP A 413 -2.85 13.22 20.59
C ASP A 413 -4.02 14.06 20.04
N ALA A 414 -5.26 13.55 20.06
CA ALA A 414 -6.43 14.33 19.67
C ALA A 414 -6.63 15.58 20.54
N ALA A 415 -6.40 15.49 21.85
CA ALA A 415 -6.48 16.63 22.76
C ALA A 415 -5.36 17.64 22.49
N ARG A 416 -4.13 17.16 22.25
CA ARG A 416 -2.94 18.00 21.99
C ARG A 416 -3.00 18.72 20.65
N PHE A 417 -3.39 18.03 19.59
CA PHE A 417 -3.34 18.52 18.22
C PHE A 417 -4.70 19.05 17.72
N GLY A 418 -5.75 18.92 18.54
CA GLY A 418 -7.06 19.51 18.28
C GLY A 418 -7.93 18.73 17.28
N PRO A 419 -9.06 19.31 16.86
CA PRO A 419 -10.14 18.59 16.14
C PRO A 419 -9.76 18.10 14.74
N ARG A 420 -8.71 18.68 14.15
CA ARG A 420 -8.18 18.33 12.81
C ARG A 420 -7.08 17.27 12.86
N TRP A 421 -6.72 16.77 14.03
CA TRP A 421 -5.79 15.66 14.12
C TRP A 421 -6.39 14.41 13.48
N VAL A 422 -5.58 13.74 12.67
CA VAL A 422 -5.93 12.54 11.92
C VAL A 422 -4.98 11.44 12.34
N LYS A 423 -5.54 10.32 12.77
CA LYS A 423 -4.81 9.08 13.00
C LYS A 423 -4.48 8.46 11.65
N GLU A 424 -3.23 8.09 11.45
CA GLU A 424 -2.82 7.33 10.28
C GLU A 424 -3.27 5.86 10.38
N SER A 425 -4.56 5.64 10.19
CA SER A 425 -5.18 4.32 10.17
C SER A 425 -4.87 3.54 8.90
N GLU A 426 -5.19 2.24 8.89
CA GLU A 426 -5.01 1.43 7.68
C GLU A 426 -5.90 1.88 6.53
N ILE A 427 -7.15 2.29 6.81
CA ILE A 427 -8.07 2.81 5.78
C ILE A 427 -7.58 4.16 5.27
N HIS A 428 -7.14 5.06 6.16
CA HIS A 428 -6.57 6.35 5.78
C HIS A 428 -5.37 6.16 4.83
N ARG A 429 -4.42 5.28 5.15
CA ARG A 429 -3.29 4.97 4.26
C ARG A 429 -3.71 4.32 2.95
N ALA A 430 -4.63 3.36 3.02
CA ALA A 430 -5.13 2.64 1.85
C ALA A 430 -5.77 3.59 0.81
N CYS A 431 -6.38 4.69 1.27
CA CYS A 431 -7.05 5.69 0.44
C CYS A 431 -6.15 6.88 0.06
N GLY A 432 -4.89 6.90 0.50
CA GLY A 432 -4.02 8.07 0.31
C GLY A 432 -4.56 9.32 1.02
N GLY A 433 -5.19 9.15 2.19
CA GLY A 433 -5.86 10.21 2.93
C GLY A 433 -7.11 10.73 2.21
N SER A 434 -7.22 12.04 2.02
CA SER A 434 -8.35 12.67 1.30
C SER A 434 -8.31 12.44 -0.22
N VAL A 435 -7.15 12.06 -0.78
CA VAL A 435 -6.95 12.04 -2.23
C VAL A 435 -7.84 11.00 -2.93
N GLY A 436 -7.89 9.77 -2.43
CA GLY A 436 -8.71 8.72 -3.02
C GLY A 436 -10.20 9.06 -3.04
N PRO A 437 -10.80 9.48 -1.90
CA PRO A 437 -12.17 9.98 -1.87
C PRO A 437 -12.40 11.17 -2.79
N LEU A 438 -11.48 12.14 -2.84
CA LEU A 438 -11.59 13.32 -3.70
C LEU A 438 -11.62 12.95 -5.18
N LEU A 439 -10.73 12.06 -5.63
CA LEU A 439 -10.70 11.59 -7.02
C LEU A 439 -11.92 10.75 -7.37
N SER A 440 -12.39 9.93 -6.43
CA SER A 440 -13.50 8.99 -6.67
C SER A 440 -14.88 9.63 -6.55
N GLY A 441 -15.01 10.75 -5.85
CA GLY A 441 -16.24 11.53 -5.71
C GLY A 441 -16.53 12.45 -6.91
N PRO A 442 -17.67 13.17 -6.88
CA PRO A 442 -18.01 14.14 -7.90
C PRO A 442 -17.03 15.33 -7.91
N PRO A 443 -16.85 16.01 -9.05
CA PRO A 443 -16.04 17.22 -9.13
C PRO A 443 -16.50 18.27 -8.12
N GLY A 444 -15.55 18.85 -7.38
CA GLY A 444 -15.82 19.88 -6.36
C GLY A 444 -16.20 19.35 -4.98
N LEU A 445 -16.21 18.02 -4.77
CA LEU A 445 -16.40 17.44 -3.44
C LEU A 445 -15.30 17.90 -2.47
N ASP A 446 -15.67 18.54 -1.36
CA ASP A 446 -14.74 18.82 -0.27
C ASP A 446 -14.59 17.58 0.63
N VAL A 447 -13.37 17.16 0.93
CA VAL A 447 -13.08 15.95 1.73
C VAL A 447 -12.17 16.28 2.89
N ALA A 448 -12.67 16.07 4.11
CA ALA A 448 -11.90 16.27 5.34
C ALA A 448 -11.85 15.01 6.21
N TRP A 449 -10.67 14.68 6.73
CA TRP A 449 -10.50 13.74 7.83
C TRP A 449 -10.41 14.52 9.14
N ARG A 450 -11.13 14.09 10.18
CA ARG A 450 -11.18 14.79 11.47
C ARG A 450 -11.36 13.80 12.61
N ASN A 451 -10.99 14.19 13.83
CA ASN A 451 -11.34 13.43 15.04
C ASN A 451 -12.53 14.03 15.82
N SER A 452 -13.01 15.19 15.41
CA SER A 452 -14.17 15.88 15.98
C SER A 452 -14.95 16.59 14.87
N LEU A 453 -16.26 16.76 15.06
CA LEU A 453 -17.14 17.47 14.13
C LEU A 453 -17.12 18.99 14.33
N GLU A 454 -16.30 19.51 15.23
CA GLU A 454 -16.07 20.95 15.39
C GLU A 454 -15.59 21.58 14.06
N GLY A 455 -16.37 22.55 13.58
CA GLY A 455 -16.12 23.25 12.31
C GLY A 455 -16.34 22.40 11.05
N ALA A 456 -17.06 21.28 11.15
CA ALA A 456 -17.56 20.56 9.99
C ALA A 456 -18.71 21.36 9.33
N PRO A 457 -18.83 21.40 7.99
CA PRO A 457 -19.95 22.04 7.33
C PRO A 457 -21.30 21.42 7.78
N PRO A 458 -22.36 22.22 8.02
CA PRO A 458 -23.66 21.71 8.45
C PRO A 458 -24.28 20.70 7.46
N ASP A 459 -23.96 20.81 6.19
CA ASP A 459 -24.44 19.92 5.14
C ASP A 459 -23.46 18.78 4.83
N ALA A 460 -22.32 18.66 5.51
CA ALA A 460 -21.39 17.58 5.23
C ALA A 460 -22.01 16.21 5.57
N LEU A 461 -21.77 15.22 4.71
CA LEU A 461 -22.01 13.81 5.03
C LEU A 461 -20.87 13.31 5.93
N VAL A 462 -21.21 12.64 7.03
CA VAL A 462 -20.24 12.11 7.98
C VAL A 462 -20.17 10.59 7.88
N LEU A 463 -18.98 10.10 7.55
CA LEU A 463 -18.60 8.70 7.56
C LEU A 463 -17.66 8.47 8.74
N THR A 464 -18.05 7.66 9.69
CA THR A 464 -17.24 7.38 10.87
C THR A 464 -16.44 6.11 10.67
N GLU A 465 -15.12 6.21 10.79
CA GLU A 465 -14.19 5.11 10.59
C GLU A 465 -14.39 4.04 11.67
N THR A 466 -14.48 2.79 11.24
CA THR A 466 -14.46 1.60 12.10
C THR A 466 -13.21 0.76 11.81
N ALA A 467 -13.01 -0.33 12.55
CA ALA A 467 -11.90 -1.24 12.28
C ALA A 467 -11.97 -1.90 10.89
N THR A 468 -13.15 -1.95 10.26
CA THR A 468 -13.40 -2.74 9.04
C THR A 468 -13.89 -1.90 7.85
N GLY A 469 -14.20 -0.63 8.05
CA GLY A 469 -14.81 0.23 7.03
C GLY A 469 -15.36 1.52 7.62
N PHE A 470 -16.56 1.91 7.20
CA PHE A 470 -17.23 3.12 7.68
C PHE A 470 -18.68 2.86 8.06
N ASN A 471 -19.12 3.54 9.12
CA ASN A 471 -20.53 3.71 9.44
C ASN A 471 -20.98 5.08 8.92
N VAL A 472 -22.19 5.15 8.36
CA VAL A 472 -22.74 6.39 7.81
C VAL A 472 -23.60 7.05 8.89
N TRP A 473 -23.08 8.08 9.55
CA TRP A 473 -23.82 8.80 10.61
C TRP A 473 -24.78 9.87 10.06
N GLY A 474 -24.85 10.01 8.73
CA GLY A 474 -25.70 10.98 8.06
C GLY A 474 -25.05 12.36 8.01
N ARG A 475 -25.87 13.41 7.95
CA ARG A 475 -25.38 14.79 7.89
C ARG A 475 -24.83 15.25 9.22
N THR A 476 -23.95 16.26 9.22
CA THR A 476 -23.33 16.81 10.44
C THR A 476 -24.31 17.00 11.61
N PRO A 477 -25.52 17.59 11.45
CA PRO A 477 -26.45 17.78 12.55
C PRO A 477 -26.91 16.47 13.21
N ASN A 478 -27.04 15.39 12.46
CA ASN A 478 -27.35 14.06 13.00
C ASN A 478 -26.10 13.40 13.59
N ALA A 479 -24.98 13.51 12.88
CA ALA A 479 -23.72 12.88 13.26
C ALA A 479 -23.12 13.45 14.56
N VAL A 480 -23.36 14.72 14.89
CA VAL A 480 -22.92 15.30 16.18
C VAL A 480 -23.61 14.66 17.38
N LEU A 481 -24.83 14.14 17.22
CA LEU A 481 -25.52 13.42 18.28
C LEU A 481 -24.91 12.03 18.50
N TYR A 482 -24.59 11.30 17.43
CA TYR A 482 -23.81 10.06 17.51
C TYR A 482 -22.43 10.30 18.13
N ALA A 483 -21.77 11.39 17.75
CA ALA A 483 -20.46 11.75 18.29
C ALA A 483 -20.53 12.04 19.79
N ALA A 484 -21.55 12.79 20.24
CA ALA A 484 -21.79 13.06 21.66
C ALA A 484 -22.05 11.78 22.47
N LEU A 485 -22.90 10.88 21.98
CA LEU A 485 -23.17 9.59 22.63
C LEU A 485 -21.89 8.72 22.69
N THR A 486 -21.11 8.71 21.62
CA THR A 486 -19.86 7.94 21.56
C THR A 486 -18.82 8.50 22.53
N ASP A 487 -18.63 9.81 22.57
CA ASP A 487 -17.70 10.45 23.51
C ASP A 487 -18.19 10.31 24.97
N LEU A 488 -19.51 10.30 25.23
CA LEU A 488 -20.07 9.98 26.54
C LEU A 488 -19.73 8.54 26.96
N ALA A 489 -20.00 7.57 26.08
CA ALA A 489 -19.70 6.16 26.31
C ALA A 489 -18.21 5.90 26.59
N LEU A 490 -17.32 6.67 25.97
CA LEU A 490 -15.87 6.58 26.18
C LEU A 490 -15.39 7.36 27.42
N GLY A 491 -16.26 8.10 28.11
CA GLY A 491 -15.87 8.93 29.24
C GLY A 491 -15.18 10.25 28.86
N HIS A 492 -15.24 10.65 27.59
CA HIS A 492 -14.65 11.89 27.07
C HIS A 492 -15.60 13.09 27.26
N PHE A 493 -15.94 13.39 28.51
CA PHE A 493 -17.03 14.34 28.85
C PHE A 493 -16.87 15.74 28.24
N GLU A 494 -15.66 16.29 28.18
CA GLU A 494 -15.44 17.60 27.56
C GLU A 494 -15.68 17.58 26.04
N ARG A 495 -15.39 16.46 25.37
CA ARG A 495 -15.69 16.31 23.94
C ARG A 495 -17.19 16.11 23.72
N ALA A 496 -17.83 15.28 24.54
CA ALA A 496 -19.28 15.09 24.51
C ALA A 496 -20.02 16.43 24.71
N ARG A 497 -19.62 17.25 25.69
CA ARG A 497 -20.14 18.61 25.89
C ARG A 497 -20.01 19.46 24.63
N ARG A 498 -18.83 19.49 24.00
CA ARG A 498 -18.62 20.29 22.78
C ARG A 498 -19.51 19.83 21.61
N HIS A 499 -19.73 18.53 21.44
CA HIS A 499 -20.66 18.03 20.42
C HIS A 499 -22.13 18.33 20.76
N LEU A 500 -22.52 18.29 22.03
CA LEU A 500 -23.87 18.69 22.47
C LEU A 500 -24.13 20.19 22.22
N LEU A 501 -23.16 21.06 22.54
CA LEU A 501 -23.25 22.49 22.23
C LEU A 501 -23.33 22.75 20.72
N LEU A 502 -22.55 21.99 19.93
CA LEU A 502 -22.62 22.07 18.47
C LEU A 502 -23.98 21.57 17.96
N ALA A 503 -24.52 20.49 18.51
CA ALA A 503 -25.85 19.98 18.17
C ALA A 503 -26.94 21.02 18.46
N ALA A 504 -26.92 21.63 19.64
CA ALA A 504 -27.85 22.70 20.01
C ALA A 504 -27.78 23.90 19.05
N ARG A 505 -26.57 24.24 18.56
CA ARG A 505 -26.39 25.30 17.57
C ARG A 505 -26.91 24.92 16.18
N LEU A 506 -26.74 23.66 15.78
CA LEU A 506 -27.19 23.16 14.48
C LEU A 506 -28.70 22.89 14.43
N HIS A 507 -29.34 22.72 15.59
CA HIS A 507 -30.77 22.46 15.75
C HIS A 507 -31.40 23.47 16.71
N PRO A 508 -31.66 24.72 16.27
CA PRO A 508 -32.20 25.75 17.15
C PRO A 508 -33.62 25.45 17.66
N ASP A 509 -34.39 24.64 16.92
CA ASP A 509 -35.80 24.38 17.22
C ASP A 509 -36.06 22.92 17.63
N THR A 510 -35.89 21.97 16.71
CA THR A 510 -36.14 20.53 16.93
C THR A 510 -35.20 19.67 16.11
N VAL A 511 -34.84 18.50 16.64
CA VAL A 511 -34.06 17.49 15.92
C VAL A 511 -34.84 16.19 15.77
N ASN A 512 -34.99 15.72 14.52
CA ASN A 512 -35.48 14.38 14.24
C ASN A 512 -34.28 13.42 14.25
N PHE A 513 -33.96 12.88 15.43
CA PHE A 513 -32.89 11.90 15.58
C PHE A 513 -33.45 10.47 15.48
N THR A 514 -33.05 9.75 14.43
CA THR A 514 -33.32 8.30 14.33
C THR A 514 -32.06 7.54 14.71
N PHE A 515 -32.09 6.92 15.88
CA PHE A 515 -30.97 6.15 16.40
C PHE A 515 -30.94 4.74 15.80
N ASP A 516 -29.75 4.31 15.40
CA ASP A 516 -29.42 2.97 14.94
C ASP A 516 -28.17 2.52 15.70
N GLU A 517 -28.35 1.55 16.61
CA GLU A 517 -27.26 1.02 17.42
C GLU A 517 -26.14 0.41 16.56
N GLY A 518 -26.46 -0.14 15.38
CA GLY A 518 -25.48 -0.69 14.46
C GLY A 518 -24.49 0.35 13.91
N GLN A 519 -24.82 1.64 14.02
CA GLN A 519 -23.95 2.73 13.59
C GLN A 519 -22.97 3.18 14.69
N MET A 520 -23.22 2.87 15.96
CA MET A 520 -22.34 3.24 17.05
C MET A 520 -21.01 2.47 16.98
N ILE A 521 -19.92 3.13 17.35
CA ILE A 521 -18.59 2.48 17.43
C ILE A 521 -18.43 1.73 18.77
N VAL A 522 -19.21 2.13 19.77
CA VAL A 522 -19.19 1.59 21.14
C VAL A 522 -20.61 1.21 21.56
N PRO A 523 -20.79 0.15 22.37
CA PRO A 523 -22.10 -0.22 22.87
C PRO A 523 -22.80 0.94 23.58
N LEU A 524 -24.11 1.11 23.32
CA LEU A 524 -24.88 2.19 23.92
C LEU A 524 -24.95 2.09 25.45
N ASP A 525 -24.93 0.87 26.00
CA ASP A 525 -24.94 0.64 27.44
C ASP A 525 -23.79 1.34 28.18
N LEU A 526 -22.64 1.52 27.53
CA LEU A 526 -21.53 2.28 28.11
C LEU A 526 -21.85 3.78 28.23
N ALA A 527 -22.65 4.34 27.31
CA ALA A 527 -23.14 5.72 27.45
C ALA A 527 -24.10 5.83 28.63
N VAL A 528 -25.00 4.85 28.80
CA VAL A 528 -25.94 4.79 29.92
C VAL A 528 -25.20 4.66 31.25
N GLU A 529 -24.16 3.82 31.32
CA GLU A 529 -23.34 3.64 32.52
C GLU A 529 -22.57 4.92 32.89
N ASN A 530 -22.04 5.64 31.90
CA ASN A 530 -21.28 6.87 32.12
C ASN A 530 -22.14 8.11 32.30
N LEU A 531 -23.45 8.04 32.04
CA LEU A 531 -24.36 9.19 32.15
C LEU A 531 -24.35 9.86 33.53
N PRO A 532 -24.42 9.13 34.67
CA PRO A 532 -24.36 9.77 35.99
C PRO A 532 -23.06 10.54 36.22
N ARG A 533 -21.93 9.98 35.77
CA ARG A 533 -20.60 10.62 35.89
C ARG A 533 -20.51 11.89 35.02
N PHE A 534 -21.08 11.87 33.82
CA PHE A 534 -21.17 13.06 32.98
C PHE A 534 -22.03 14.15 33.61
N VAL A 535 -23.16 13.79 34.23
CA VAL A 535 -24.03 14.73 34.93
C VAL A 535 -23.30 15.35 36.12
N ASP A 536 -22.67 14.55 36.98
CA ASP A 536 -21.87 15.05 38.10
C ASP A 536 -20.72 15.96 37.62
N TRP A 537 -20.03 15.55 36.56
CA TRP A 537 -18.98 16.36 35.93
C TRP A 537 -19.50 17.69 35.38
N SER A 538 -20.69 17.71 34.77
CA SER A 538 -21.29 18.94 34.26
C SER A 538 -21.64 19.92 35.37
N VAL A 539 -22.02 19.44 36.56
CA VAL A 539 -22.24 20.30 37.74
C VAL A 539 -20.93 20.95 38.19
N GLN A 540 -19.81 20.21 38.17
CA GLN A 540 -18.48 20.75 38.50
C GLN A 540 -18.04 21.88 37.55
N GLN A 541 -18.60 21.96 36.33
CA GLN A 541 -18.30 23.07 35.42
C GLN A 541 -18.82 24.43 35.91
N LEU A 542 -19.78 24.45 36.85
CA LEU A 542 -20.20 25.69 37.51
C LEU A 542 -19.03 26.34 38.26
N ASP A 543 -18.18 25.53 38.90
CA ASP A 543 -16.99 26.01 39.61
C ASP A 543 -15.92 26.55 38.64
N ASN A 544 -16.01 26.15 37.36
CA ASN A 544 -15.16 26.61 36.26
C ASN A 544 -15.78 27.76 35.45
N GLY A 545 -16.89 28.34 35.92
CA GLY A 545 -17.52 29.52 35.32
C GLY A 545 -18.61 29.26 34.28
N ALA A 546 -19.03 28.01 34.08
CA ALA A 546 -20.21 27.72 33.25
C ALA A 546 -21.50 28.25 33.91
N SER A 547 -22.48 28.65 33.10
CA SER A 547 -23.76 29.14 33.64
C SER A 547 -24.69 27.99 34.03
N ARG A 548 -25.60 28.21 35.00
CA ARG A 548 -26.63 27.22 35.36
C ARG A 548 -27.53 26.84 34.19
N PHE A 549 -27.82 27.80 33.31
CA PHE A 549 -28.62 27.56 32.11
C PHE A 549 -27.90 26.65 31.12
N GLU A 550 -26.60 26.85 30.94
CA GLU A 550 -25.77 25.99 30.09
C GLU A 550 -25.69 24.57 30.64
N VAL A 551 -25.37 24.41 31.94
CA VAL A 551 -25.27 23.10 32.59
C VAL A 551 -26.61 22.36 32.56
N GLY A 552 -27.71 23.02 32.92
CA GLY A 552 -29.04 22.42 32.90
C GLY A 552 -29.49 22.03 31.48
N GLY A 553 -29.28 22.92 30.50
CA GLY A 553 -29.61 22.63 29.10
C GLY A 553 -28.81 21.47 28.52
N LEU A 554 -27.52 21.35 28.88
CA LEU A 554 -26.70 20.20 28.50
C LEU A 554 -27.18 18.89 29.12
N GLN A 555 -27.55 18.91 30.41
CA GLN A 555 -28.10 17.75 31.12
C GLN A 555 -29.41 17.29 30.47
N ASP A 556 -30.33 18.21 30.20
CA ASP A 556 -31.60 17.88 29.56
C ASP A 556 -31.40 17.29 28.16
N LEU A 557 -30.55 17.92 27.35
CA LEU A 557 -30.24 17.43 26.00
C LEU A 557 -29.63 16.02 26.02
N ILE A 558 -28.70 15.73 26.94
CA ILE A 558 -28.09 14.38 26.99
C ILE A 558 -29.07 13.34 27.53
N PHE A 559 -29.95 13.69 28.48
CA PHE A 559 -30.98 12.78 28.97
C PHE A 559 -31.99 12.42 27.88
N ASP A 560 -32.45 13.41 27.12
CA ASP A 560 -33.36 13.18 26.00
C ASP A 560 -32.68 12.33 24.92
N LEU A 561 -31.43 12.63 24.61
CA LEU A 561 -30.66 11.88 23.62
C LEU A 561 -30.46 10.41 24.03
N VAL A 562 -30.04 10.14 25.27
CA VAL A 562 -29.89 8.78 25.79
C VAL A 562 -31.25 8.08 25.91
N SER A 563 -32.31 8.81 26.25
CA SER A 563 -33.68 8.27 26.29
C SER A 563 -34.13 7.78 24.92
N VAL A 564 -33.95 8.61 23.88
CA VAL A 564 -34.29 8.24 22.50
C VAL A 564 -33.47 7.05 22.03
N ALA A 565 -32.16 7.04 22.31
CA ALA A 565 -31.27 5.97 21.86
C ALA A 565 -31.53 4.63 22.56
N SER A 566 -31.76 4.65 23.88
CA SER A 566 -31.89 3.43 24.71
C SER A 566 -33.32 2.93 24.86
N GLY A 567 -34.32 3.75 24.50
CA GLY A 567 -35.74 3.48 24.78
C GLY A 567 -36.12 3.59 26.26
N ARG A 568 -35.18 3.94 27.15
CA ARG A 568 -35.47 4.15 28.59
C ARG A 568 -36.10 5.53 28.78
N PRO A 569 -37.15 5.68 29.60
CA PRO A 569 -37.75 6.99 29.86
C PRO A 569 -36.77 7.89 30.64
N VAL A 570 -36.72 9.19 30.31
CA VAL A 570 -35.89 10.19 31.01
C VAL A 570 -36.03 10.10 32.53
N ARG A 571 -37.26 9.87 33.05
CA ARG A 571 -37.49 9.74 34.50
C ARG A 571 -36.69 8.61 35.14
N GLU A 572 -36.46 7.51 34.43
CA GLU A 572 -35.63 6.40 34.89
C GLU A 572 -34.15 6.77 34.87
N LEU A 573 -33.67 7.35 33.75
CA LEU A 573 -32.27 7.77 33.59
C LEU A 573 -31.84 8.81 34.65
N ARG A 574 -32.79 9.63 35.12
CA ARG A 574 -32.57 10.65 36.15
C ARG A 574 -32.40 10.06 37.56
N GLN A 575 -32.84 8.82 37.82
CA GLN A 575 -32.73 8.20 39.14
C GLN A 575 -31.25 7.93 39.48
N GLY A 576 -30.71 8.66 40.46
CA GLY A 576 -29.31 8.54 40.88
C GLY A 576 -28.36 9.61 40.34
N SER A 577 -28.85 10.57 39.54
CA SER A 577 -28.05 11.71 39.05
C SER A 577 -28.37 13.01 39.78
N ARG A 578 -27.39 13.89 40.00
CA ARG A 578 -27.60 15.24 40.57
C ARG A 578 -27.99 16.23 39.46
N ILE A 579 -29.27 16.52 39.33
CA ILE A 579 -29.81 17.34 38.23
C ILE A 579 -30.00 18.77 38.68
N MET A 580 -29.57 19.71 37.86
CA MET A 580 -29.86 21.13 38.03
C MET A 580 -31.15 21.49 37.27
N ILE A 581 -32.14 22.07 37.95
CA ILE A 581 -33.35 22.59 37.31
C ILE A 581 -33.09 24.05 36.88
N PRO A 582 -33.12 24.39 35.58
CA PRO A 582 -32.97 25.76 35.13
C PRO A 582 -34.06 26.66 35.76
N GLY A 583 -33.66 27.69 36.51
CA GLY A 583 -34.58 28.68 37.09
C GLY A 583 -35.11 28.39 38.50
N SER A 584 -34.77 27.27 39.15
CA SER A 584 -35.10 27.07 40.57
C SER A 584 -34.12 27.88 41.45
N GLY A 585 -34.43 29.14 41.70
CA GLY A 585 -33.69 30.02 42.62
C GLY A 585 -33.80 29.66 44.11
N GLY A 586 -34.04 28.38 44.46
CA GLY A 586 -34.18 27.92 45.84
C GLY A 586 -33.06 26.96 46.23
N GLU A 587 -32.44 27.21 47.39
CA GLU A 587 -31.52 26.29 48.05
C GLU A 587 -32.10 24.87 48.11
N LEU A 588 -31.57 23.97 47.28
CA LEU A 588 -31.78 22.53 47.43
C LEU A 588 -30.91 22.07 48.62
N ARG A 589 -31.46 22.16 49.83
CA ARG A 589 -30.96 21.40 50.98
C ARG A 589 -31.07 19.92 50.63
N GLN A 590 -29.92 19.24 50.55
CA GLN A 590 -29.87 17.78 50.57
C GLN A 590 -30.51 17.28 51.87
N ALA A 591 -31.58 16.49 51.75
CA ALA A 591 -32.08 15.71 52.87
C ALA A 591 -31.05 14.63 53.20
N SER A 592 -30.27 14.85 54.26
CA SER A 592 -29.45 13.82 54.88
C SER A 592 -30.39 12.78 55.52
N PRO A 593 -30.25 11.47 55.24
CA PRO A 593 -30.97 10.46 55.99
C PRO A 593 -30.37 10.40 57.39
N ASP A 594 -31.10 10.96 58.35
CA ASP A 594 -30.79 10.91 59.77
C ASP A 594 -30.98 9.47 60.27
N THR A 595 -29.91 8.68 60.27
CA THR A 595 -29.85 7.41 61.01
C THR A 595 -29.16 7.66 62.34
N SER A 596 -29.96 8.01 63.34
CA SER A 596 -29.63 7.74 64.74
C SER A 596 -29.52 6.23 64.97
N PRO A 597 -28.54 5.77 65.76
CA PRO A 597 -28.85 4.77 66.76
C PRO A 597 -28.49 5.29 68.15
N GLY A 598 -29.49 5.35 69.01
CA GLY A 598 -29.28 5.51 70.43
C GLY A 598 -28.71 4.25 71.08
N LYS A 599 -28.01 4.49 72.19
CA LYS A 599 -28.05 3.78 73.50
C LYS A 599 -26.72 3.26 74.04
N GLU A 600 -26.50 3.68 75.30
CA GLU A 600 -25.92 2.95 76.45
C GLU A 600 -24.43 2.52 76.29
N ARG A 601 -23.47 2.99 77.09
CA ARG A 601 -23.42 3.31 78.53
C ARG A 601 -22.48 4.47 78.83
#